data_AF-A0A917QTZ6-F1
#
_entry.id   AF-A0A917QTZ6-F1
#
_cell.length_a   1.000
_cell.length_b   1.000
_cell.length_c   1.000
_cell.angle_alpha   90.00
_cell.angle_beta   90.00
_cell.angle_gamma   90.00
#
_symmetry.space_group_name_H-M   'P 1'
#
loop_
_entity.id
_entity.type
_entity.pdbx_description
1 polymer ?
#
loop_
_entity_poly.entity_id
_entity_poly.type
_entity_poly.pdbx_seq_one_letter_code
_entity_poly.pdbx_strand_id
1 'polypeptide(L)'
;MTIRFAGRKNRPARLAWDGGRFQPGEESVWHAVRSDEVWFWHRGGPLTLVLGGDGDRPGIGQEITLGPGVEQGQVPQALVPAGTWQAARRAGDQEVLVSCVVSPGFDFADFTAL
;
A
#
# COMPACT_ATOMS: atom_id res chain seq x y z
N MET A 1 0.11 9.14 -14.12
CA MET A 1 0.67 8.10 -15.00
C MET A 1 -0.26 6.90 -14.93
N THR A 2 -0.98 6.58 -16.01
CA THR A 2 -2.03 5.56 -16.01
C THR A 2 -1.47 4.24 -16.51
N ILE A 3 -1.48 3.22 -15.66
CA ILE A 3 -1.15 1.84 -16.04
C ILE A 3 -2.47 1.15 -16.41
N ARG A 4 -2.50 0.38 -17.51
CA ARG A 4 -3.68 -0.41 -17.93
C ARG A 4 -3.36 -1.90 -17.76
N PHE A 5 -4.25 -2.64 -17.09
CA PHE A 5 -4.24 -4.10 -17.10
C PHE A 5 -5.63 -4.62 -17.50
N ALA A 6 -5.67 -5.57 -18.42
CA ALA A 6 -6.91 -6.21 -18.89
C ALA A 6 -7.34 -7.33 -17.92
N GLY A 7 -8.59 -7.29 -17.46
CA GLY A 7 -9.15 -8.26 -16.51
C GLY A 7 -9.23 -9.69 -17.06
N ARG A 8 -8.84 -10.68 -16.25
CA ARG A 8 -9.00 -12.13 -16.53
C ARG A 8 -9.39 -12.87 -15.24
N LYS A 9 -10.26 -13.89 -15.35
CA LYS A 9 -10.54 -14.86 -14.26
C LYS A 9 -9.28 -15.71 -13.99
N ASN A 10 -9.06 -16.07 -12.71
CA ASN A 10 -7.87 -16.75 -12.17
C ASN A 10 -6.60 -15.86 -12.16
N ARG A 11 -6.37 -15.17 -11.04
CA ARG A 11 -5.45 -14.03 -10.96
C ARG A 11 -4.32 -14.34 -10.00
N PRO A 12 -3.18 -14.85 -10.50
CA PRO A 12 -2.02 -15.07 -9.65
C PRO A 12 -1.62 -13.75 -9.00
N ALA A 13 -0.96 -13.83 -7.85
CA ALA A 13 -0.45 -12.65 -7.16
C ALA A 13 0.37 -11.79 -8.13
N ARG A 14 0.21 -10.47 -8.06
CA ARG A 14 0.94 -9.53 -8.90
C ARG A 14 1.48 -8.41 -8.04
N LEU A 15 2.59 -7.83 -8.49
CA LEU A 15 2.98 -6.51 -8.03
C LEU A 15 1.87 -5.54 -8.42
N ALA A 16 1.16 -5.01 -7.43
CA ALA A 16 0.25 -3.90 -7.64
C ALA A 16 1.05 -2.64 -8.01
N TRP A 17 2.29 -2.57 -7.53
CA TRP A 17 3.20 -1.47 -7.76
C TRP A 17 4.66 -1.96 -7.95
N ASP A 18 5.17 -1.86 -9.18
CA ASP A 18 6.57 -2.20 -9.53
C ASP A 18 7.53 -1.11 -9.02
N GLY A 19 8.08 -1.29 -7.82
CA GLY A 19 9.20 -0.49 -7.31
C GLY A 19 8.86 0.98 -7.02
N GLY A 20 7.85 1.20 -6.18
CA GLY A 20 7.33 2.52 -5.86
C GLY A 20 8.25 3.32 -5.00
N ARG A 21 8.76 4.39 -5.59
CA ARG A 21 9.49 5.42 -4.88
C ARG A 21 8.49 6.47 -4.42
N PHE A 22 8.53 6.79 -3.13
CA PHE A 22 7.91 8.00 -2.58
C PHE A 22 8.98 9.10 -2.55
N GLN A 23 8.84 10.12 -3.39
CA GLN A 23 9.65 11.33 -3.42
C GLN A 23 9.06 12.43 -2.52
N PRO A 24 9.81 13.52 -2.28
CA PRO A 24 9.26 14.76 -1.72
C PRO A 24 7.95 15.20 -2.40
N GLY A 25 6.88 15.25 -1.61
CA GLY A 25 5.54 15.63 -2.06
C GLY A 25 4.68 14.49 -2.63
N GLU A 26 5.20 13.27 -2.72
CA GLU A 26 4.42 12.10 -3.14
C GLU A 26 3.79 11.38 -1.94
N GLU A 27 2.53 10.98 -2.12
CA GLU A 27 1.77 10.17 -1.18
C GLU A 27 0.87 9.19 -1.92
N SER A 28 0.51 8.12 -1.24
CA SER A 28 -0.55 7.21 -1.64
C SER A 28 -1.82 7.69 -0.97
N VAL A 29 -2.69 8.30 -1.78
CA VAL A 29 -4.00 8.79 -1.33
C VAL A 29 -4.89 7.64 -0.84
N TRP A 30 -5.97 7.97 -0.14
CA TRP A 30 -6.92 6.97 0.32
C TRP A 30 -7.47 6.13 -0.82
N HIS A 31 -7.26 4.83 -0.71
CA HIS A 31 -7.80 3.86 -1.65
C HIS A 31 -8.08 2.52 -0.96
N ALA A 32 -8.91 1.69 -1.56
CA ALA A 32 -9.18 0.32 -1.13
C ALA A 32 -9.09 -0.61 -2.34
N VAL A 33 -8.57 -1.81 -2.11
CA VAL A 33 -8.48 -2.88 -3.11
C VAL A 33 -9.24 -4.11 -2.61
N ARG A 34 -9.92 -4.84 -3.50
CA ARG A 34 -10.69 -6.05 -3.10
C ARG A 34 -9.85 -7.32 -2.89
N SER A 35 -8.53 -7.18 -2.93
CA SER A 35 -7.56 -8.25 -2.68
C SER A 35 -6.72 -7.91 -1.46
N ASP A 36 -6.19 -8.93 -0.79
CA ASP A 36 -5.17 -8.69 0.23
C ASP A 36 -3.95 -8.05 -0.43
N GLU A 37 -3.36 -7.05 0.22
CA GLU A 37 -2.17 -6.35 -0.23
C GLU A 37 -1.06 -6.42 0.81
N VAL A 38 0.09 -6.95 0.42
CA VAL A 38 1.28 -6.99 1.29
C VAL A 38 2.25 -5.92 0.81
N TRP A 39 2.56 -4.99 1.71
CA TRP A 39 3.57 -3.96 1.53
C TRP A 39 4.92 -4.47 2.02
N PHE A 40 5.97 -4.25 1.21
CA PHE A 40 7.35 -4.58 1.54
C PHE A 40 8.21 -3.33 1.45
N TRP A 41 8.87 -2.98 2.55
CA TRP A 41 9.88 -1.93 2.58
C TRP A 41 11.21 -2.45 2.03
N HIS A 42 11.88 -1.67 1.17
CA HIS A 42 13.16 -2.05 0.56
C HIS A 42 14.33 -1.17 0.95
N ARG A 43 14.15 0.17 0.93
CA ARG A 43 15.22 1.12 1.29
C ARG A 43 14.66 2.53 1.54
N GLY A 44 15.50 3.37 2.16
CA GLY A 44 15.22 4.79 2.36
C GLY A 44 14.81 5.12 3.79
N GLY A 45 13.93 6.11 3.96
CA GLY A 45 13.31 6.41 5.25
C GLY A 45 12.17 5.45 5.61
N PRO A 46 11.57 5.59 6.80
CA PRO A 46 10.35 4.87 7.15
C PRO A 46 9.12 5.43 6.41
N LEU A 47 8.14 4.57 6.15
CA LEU A 47 6.85 4.91 5.55
C LEU A 47 5.73 4.66 6.56
N THR A 48 4.88 5.65 6.78
CA THR A 48 3.63 5.49 7.54
C THR A 48 2.56 4.96 6.61
N LEU A 49 2.04 3.77 6.90
CA LEU A 49 0.86 3.16 6.28
C LEU A 49 -0.32 3.33 7.24
N VAL A 50 -1.39 3.94 6.80
CA VAL A 50 -2.60 4.19 7.59
C VAL A 50 -3.72 3.30 7.08
N LEU A 51 -4.38 2.57 7.98
CA LEU A 51 -5.55 1.73 7.69
C LEU A 51 -6.81 2.43 8.16
N GLY A 52 -7.80 2.61 7.29
CA GLY A 52 -9.04 3.34 7.54
C GLY A 52 -10.28 2.46 7.75
N GLY A 53 -10.12 1.14 7.93
CA GLY A 53 -11.24 0.18 8.02
C GLY A 53 -11.87 -0.14 6.66
N ASP A 54 -13.02 -0.81 6.64
CA ASP A 54 -13.68 -1.37 5.45
C ASP A 54 -15.07 -0.78 5.15
N GLY A 55 -15.43 0.34 5.80
CA GLY A 55 -16.69 1.05 5.57
C GLY A 55 -16.71 1.82 4.24
N ASP A 56 -17.80 2.55 3.99
CA ASP A 56 -17.97 3.34 2.75
C ASP A 56 -16.94 4.46 2.56
N ARG A 57 -16.26 4.87 3.65
CA ARG A 57 -15.23 5.90 3.70
C ARG A 57 -14.16 5.54 4.73
N PRO A 58 -12.92 6.04 4.60
CA PRO A 58 -11.89 5.83 5.60
C PRO A 58 -12.29 6.45 6.94
N GLY A 59 -12.21 5.65 8.00
CA GLY A 59 -12.38 6.07 9.39
C GLY A 59 -11.06 6.41 10.08
N ILE A 60 -11.13 6.65 11.39
CA ILE A 60 -9.95 6.69 12.26
C ILE A 60 -9.45 5.25 12.39
N GLY A 61 -8.23 4.97 11.93
CA GLY A 61 -7.69 3.64 12.11
C GLY A 61 -6.20 3.60 12.40
N GLN A 62 -5.62 2.44 12.17
CA GLN A 62 -4.32 2.07 12.68
C GLN A 62 -3.19 2.62 11.78
N GLU A 63 -2.15 3.18 12.39
CA GLU A 63 -0.90 3.47 11.69
C GLU A 63 0.11 2.34 11.90
N ILE A 64 0.79 1.97 10.81
CA ILE A 64 1.89 1.02 10.77
C ILE A 64 3.09 1.75 10.20
N THR A 65 4.24 1.68 10.88
CA THR A 65 5.48 2.27 10.34
C THR A 65 6.30 1.18 9.68
N LEU A 66 6.34 1.22 8.34
CA LEU A 66 7.18 0.37 7.52
C LEU A 66 8.63 0.88 7.52
N GLY A 67 9.60 0.03 7.83
CA GLY A 67 11.01 0.43 7.87
C GLY A 67 11.93 -0.63 8.46
N PRO A 68 13.25 -0.36 8.52
CA PRO A 68 14.25 -1.33 8.96
C PRO A 68 14.39 -1.41 10.50
N GLY A 69 13.85 -0.43 11.24
CA GLY A 69 14.01 -0.32 12.69
C GLY A 69 13.11 -1.26 13.49
N VAL A 70 13.31 -2.58 13.37
CA VAL A 70 12.48 -3.59 14.05
C VAL A 70 12.47 -3.41 15.57
N GLU A 71 13.64 -3.18 16.15
CA GLU A 71 13.79 -2.90 17.60
C GLU A 71 13.13 -1.57 18.04
N GLN A 72 12.74 -0.73 17.08
CA GLN A 72 12.05 0.54 17.30
C GLN A 72 10.55 0.43 16.99
N GLY A 73 10.02 -0.78 16.78
CA GLY A 73 8.61 -1.03 16.46
C GLY A 73 8.24 -0.81 15.00
N GLN A 74 9.22 -0.58 14.11
CA GLN A 74 8.97 -0.59 12.66
C GLN A 74 8.86 -2.03 12.16
N VAL A 75 8.18 -2.23 11.04
CA VAL A 75 8.08 -3.55 10.41
C VAL A 75 8.55 -3.50 8.95
N PRO A 76 9.31 -4.49 8.47
CA PRO A 76 9.76 -4.50 7.06
C PRO A 76 8.62 -4.85 6.10
N GLN A 77 7.53 -5.44 6.60
CA GLN A 77 6.38 -5.84 5.81
C GLN A 77 5.08 -5.67 6.60
N ALA A 78 3.99 -5.35 5.90
CA ALA A 78 2.66 -5.23 6.50
C ALA A 78 1.58 -5.78 5.55
N LEU A 79 0.56 -6.43 6.12
CA LEU A 79 -0.62 -6.90 5.40
C LEU A 79 -1.74 -5.88 5.55
N VAL A 80 -2.34 -5.50 4.43
CA VAL A 80 -3.62 -4.80 4.34
C VAL A 80 -4.67 -5.80 3.87
N PRO A 81 -5.64 -6.17 4.72
CA PRO A 81 -6.71 -7.07 4.33
C PRO A 81 -7.56 -6.50 3.19
N ALA A 82 -8.08 -7.37 2.33
CA ALA A 82 -9.00 -7.02 1.25
C ALA A 82 -10.15 -6.11 1.72
N GLY A 83 -10.44 -5.06 0.94
CA GLY A 83 -11.50 -4.09 1.22
C GLY A 83 -11.12 -3.00 2.21
N THR A 84 -9.95 -3.08 2.85
CA THR A 84 -9.50 -2.08 3.82
C THR A 84 -9.03 -0.81 3.09
N TRP A 85 -9.55 0.35 3.51
CA TRP A 85 -9.00 1.65 3.14
C TRP A 85 -7.57 1.77 3.63
N GLN A 86 -6.71 2.23 2.75
CA GLN A 86 -5.30 2.45 3.03
C GLN A 86 -4.81 3.75 2.39
N ALA A 87 -3.87 4.39 3.07
CA ALA A 87 -3.11 5.52 2.57
C ALA A 87 -1.68 5.40 3.09
N ALA A 88 -0.71 5.94 2.35
CA ALA A 88 0.68 5.87 2.77
C ALA A 88 1.42 7.17 2.50
N ARG A 89 2.27 7.57 3.45
CA ARG A 89 3.11 8.76 3.34
C ARG A 89 4.45 8.51 4.01
N ARG A 90 5.46 9.26 3.62
CA ARG A 90 6.78 9.19 4.26
C ARG A 90 6.68 9.69 5.70
N ALA A 91 7.40 9.03 6.61
CA ALA A 91 7.49 9.41 8.01
C ALA A 91 8.59 10.47 8.28
N GLY A 92 9.28 10.91 7.22
CA GLY A 92 10.32 11.94 7.26
C GLY A 92 10.70 12.40 5.84
N ASP A 93 11.84 13.07 5.71
CA ASP A 93 12.22 13.74 4.46
C ASP A 93 12.86 12.83 3.42
N GLN A 94 13.38 11.68 3.85
CA GLN A 94 14.04 10.72 2.97
C GLN A 94 13.05 10.06 2.01
N GLU A 95 13.49 9.81 0.78
CA GLU A 95 12.75 8.95 -0.14
C GLU A 95 12.55 7.56 0.47
N VAL A 96 11.48 6.88 0.05
CA VAL A 96 11.21 5.49 0.46
C VAL A 96 10.92 4.64 -0.75
N LEU A 97 11.52 3.46 -0.84
CA LEU A 97 11.23 2.46 -1.86
C LEU A 97 10.47 1.30 -1.24
N VAL A 98 9.33 0.97 -1.83
CA VAL A 98 8.50 -0.17 -1.44
C VAL A 98 8.07 -0.98 -2.67
N SER A 99 7.61 -2.21 -2.43
CA SER A 99 6.79 -2.95 -3.40
C SER A 99 5.52 -3.42 -2.72
N CYS A 100 4.44 -3.52 -3.49
CA CYS A 100 3.18 -4.07 -2.99
C CYS A 100 2.79 -5.28 -3.83
N VAL A 101 2.46 -6.39 -3.17
CA VAL A 101 1.95 -7.60 -3.82
C VAL A 101 0.49 -7.76 -3.42
N VAL A 102 -0.40 -7.89 -4.41
CA VAL A 102 -1.80 -8.23 -4.15
C VAL A 102 -2.12 -9.65 -4.56
N SER A 103 -2.97 -10.32 -3.76
CA SER A 103 -3.51 -11.63 -4.08
C SER A 103 -4.97 -11.73 -3.62
N PRO A 104 -5.92 -12.10 -4.50
CA PRO A 104 -5.79 -12.33 -5.95
C PRO A 104 -5.23 -11.11 -6.70
N GLY A 105 -4.67 -11.28 -7.91
CA GLY A 105 -4.03 -10.19 -8.65
C GLY A 105 -4.91 -8.92 -8.81
N PHE A 106 -4.33 -7.75 -9.07
CA PHE A 106 -5.02 -6.43 -9.09
C PHE A 106 -5.89 -6.15 -10.33
N ASP A 107 -7.14 -5.64 -10.17
CA ASP A 107 -8.01 -5.08 -11.26
C ASP A 107 -8.38 -3.65 -10.92
N PHE A 108 -8.54 -2.80 -11.94
CA PHE A 108 -9.14 -1.49 -11.74
C PHE A 108 -10.62 -1.56 -11.36
N ALA A 109 -11.35 -2.60 -11.79
CA ALA A 109 -12.72 -2.83 -11.32
C ALA A 109 -12.79 -3.12 -9.81
N ASP A 110 -11.66 -3.44 -9.18
CA ASP A 110 -11.54 -3.76 -7.77
C ASP A 110 -10.90 -2.63 -6.95
N PHE A 111 -10.69 -1.45 -7.55
CA PHE A 111 -10.02 -0.30 -6.94
C PHE A 111 -11.01 0.84 -6.71
N THR A 112 -11.03 1.36 -5.48
CA THR A 112 -11.78 2.58 -5.11
C THR A 112 -10.81 3.58 -4.51
N ALA A 113 -10.88 4.86 -4.89
CA ALA A 113 -10.04 5.92 -4.33
C ALA A 113 -10.83 7.22 -4.11
N LEU A 114 -10.31 8.08 -3.23
CA LEU A 114 -10.82 9.43 -2.95
C LEU A 114 -9.90 10.52 -3.51
#